data_AF-A0A431LZD2-F1
#
_entry.id   AF-A0A431LZD2-F1
#
_cell.length_a   1.000
_cell.length_b   1.000
_cell.length_c   1.000
_cell.angle_alpha   90.00
_cell.angle_beta   90.00
_cell.angle_gamma   90.00
#
_symmetry.space_group_name_H-M   'P 1'
#
loop_
_entity.id
_entity.type
_entity.pdbx_description
1 polymer ?
#
loop_
_entity_poly.entity_id
_entity_poly.type
_entity_poly.pdbx_seq_one_letter_code
_entity_poly.pdbx_strand_id
1 'polypeptide(L)'
;MRKIAYSGIFALAVIGSAHAAENPALGEWRVEDGVATVKIVECNSRLWGVVASEVTPGGLDRMNPDPAKRSRPTLGIPVLINMKKVTDERDKWQGMIYNAKDGRSYEASVQVKSPNALIVEGCVLSILCGGQTWTRVADKNGSSAAVTGSSPSAMKPQPPKPGQKPAAPVTDVCLLPEIAGAPH
;
A
#
# COMPACT_ATOMS: atom_id res chain seq x y z
N MET A 1 -31.96 -8.94 65.55
CA MET A 1 -31.44 -7.92 64.59
C MET A 1 -30.20 -8.48 63.91
N ARG A 2 -30.28 -8.92 62.65
CA ARG A 2 -29.14 -9.46 61.88
C ARG A 2 -28.53 -8.33 61.04
N LYS A 3 -27.29 -7.95 61.35
CA LYS A 3 -26.51 -6.98 60.57
C LYS A 3 -25.91 -7.72 59.37
N ILE A 4 -26.38 -7.43 58.16
CA ILE A 4 -25.79 -7.91 56.92
C ILE A 4 -24.71 -6.89 56.52
N ALA A 5 -23.45 -7.28 56.63
CA ALA A 5 -22.33 -6.48 56.15
C ALA A 5 -22.16 -6.71 54.64
N TYR A 6 -22.39 -5.68 53.83
CA TYR A 6 -22.10 -5.70 52.40
C TYR A 6 -20.60 -5.48 52.20
N SER A 7 -19.88 -6.55 51.85
CA SER A 7 -18.49 -6.44 51.37
C SER A 7 -18.55 -6.23 49.85
N GLY A 8 -18.37 -4.98 49.41
CA GLY A 8 -18.33 -4.62 48.00
C GLY A 8 -16.98 -5.00 47.39
N ILE A 9 -16.95 -6.01 46.53
CA ILE A 9 -15.80 -6.32 45.68
C ILE A 9 -15.79 -5.31 44.54
N PHE A 10 -14.85 -4.38 44.57
CA PHE A 10 -14.57 -3.44 43.49
C PHE A 10 -13.80 -4.17 42.38
N ALA A 11 -14.47 -4.54 41.29
CA ALA A 11 -13.81 -5.13 40.13
C ALA A 11 -13.09 -4.02 39.34
N LEU A 12 -11.75 -4.01 39.39
CA LEU A 12 -10.92 -3.17 38.50
C LEU A 12 -11.03 -3.71 37.06
N ALA A 13 -11.77 -3.02 36.20
CA ALA A 13 -11.78 -3.28 34.77
C ALA A 13 -10.47 -2.75 34.15
N VAL A 14 -9.58 -3.65 33.73
CA VAL A 14 -8.40 -3.31 32.93
C VAL A 14 -8.88 -3.00 31.51
N ILE A 15 -8.95 -1.72 31.15
CA ILE A 15 -9.26 -1.28 29.78
C ILE A 15 -7.97 -1.48 28.96
N GLY A 16 -7.85 -2.62 28.29
CA GLY A 16 -6.81 -2.85 27.29
C GLY A 16 -7.11 -2.03 26.04
N SER A 17 -6.22 -1.11 25.67
CA SER A 17 -6.26 -0.45 24.36
C SER A 17 -5.95 -1.47 23.28
N ALA A 18 -6.98 -1.95 22.57
CA ALA A 18 -6.78 -2.70 21.34
C ALA A 18 -6.21 -1.74 20.29
N HIS A 19 -4.88 -1.72 20.13
CA HIS A 19 -4.27 -1.14 18.95
C HIS A 19 -4.72 -1.99 17.76
N ALA A 20 -5.58 -1.42 16.90
CA ALA A 20 -5.82 -2.01 15.59
C ALA A 20 -4.46 -2.12 14.90
N ALA A 21 -4.03 -3.35 14.62
CA ALA A 21 -2.82 -3.56 13.84
C ALA A 21 -3.00 -2.85 12.50
N GLU A 22 -2.09 -1.94 12.16
CA GLU A 22 -2.10 -1.27 10.87
C GLU A 22 -2.06 -2.32 9.76
N ASN A 23 -2.86 -2.13 8.72
CA ASN A 23 -2.91 -3.04 7.59
C ASN A 23 -1.50 -3.15 6.98
N PRO A 24 -0.84 -4.33 7.05
CA PRO A 24 0.58 -4.44 6.73
C PRO A 24 0.88 -4.26 5.23
N ALA A 25 -0.14 -4.28 4.37
CA ALA A 25 0.04 -3.97 2.95
C ALA A 25 0.19 -2.48 2.67
N LEU A 26 -0.26 -1.60 3.58
CA LEU A 26 -0.16 -0.15 3.41
C LEU A 26 1.30 0.31 3.37
N GLY A 27 1.56 1.35 2.58
CA GLY A 27 2.90 1.91 2.42
C GLY A 27 3.36 1.91 0.96
N GLU A 28 4.63 2.20 0.75
CA GLU A 28 5.23 2.25 -0.58
C GLU A 28 6.11 1.03 -0.83
N TRP A 29 5.94 0.42 -2.00
CA TRP A 29 6.59 -0.82 -2.38
C TRP A 29 7.29 -0.66 -3.72
N ARG A 30 8.54 -1.10 -3.80
CA ARG A 30 9.30 -1.17 -5.04
C ARG A 30 8.94 -2.46 -5.78
N VAL A 31 8.59 -2.32 -7.06
CA VAL A 31 8.32 -3.47 -7.92
C VAL A 31 9.61 -4.29 -8.15
N GLU A 32 9.49 -5.57 -8.47
CA GLU A 32 10.62 -6.51 -8.53
C GLU A 32 11.71 -6.13 -9.54
N ASP A 33 11.33 -5.66 -10.73
CA ASP A 33 12.28 -5.17 -11.75
C ASP A 33 12.91 -3.81 -11.37
N GLY A 34 12.43 -3.21 -10.28
CA GLY A 34 12.98 -2.02 -9.67
C GLY A 34 12.75 -0.72 -10.43
N VAL A 35 11.88 -0.71 -11.45
CA VAL A 35 11.68 0.46 -12.34
C VAL A 35 10.69 1.48 -11.80
N ALA A 36 9.88 1.11 -10.80
CA ALA A 36 8.87 1.95 -10.21
C ALA A 36 8.65 1.64 -8.73
N THR A 37 7.93 2.52 -8.05
CA THR A 37 7.32 2.23 -6.76
C THR A 37 5.81 2.40 -6.84
N VAL A 38 5.10 1.66 -6.00
CA VAL A 38 3.64 1.67 -5.89
C VAL A 38 3.27 2.02 -4.46
N LYS A 39 2.49 3.09 -4.28
CA LYS A 39 1.89 3.43 -2.99
C LYS A 39 0.58 2.67 -2.84
N ILE A 40 0.51 1.82 -1.83
CA ILE A 40 -0.70 1.09 -1.45
C ILE A 40 -1.42 1.87 -0.35
N VAL A 41 -2.70 2.11 -0.59
CA VAL A 41 -3.64 2.82 0.28
C VAL A 41 -4.91 2.01 0.45
N GLU A 42 -5.69 2.31 1.48
CA GLU A 42 -7.03 1.77 1.65
C GLU A 42 -8.06 2.86 1.36
N CYS A 43 -8.94 2.61 0.39
CA CYS A 43 -10.04 3.50 0.03
C CYS A 43 -11.33 2.67 0.00
N ASN A 44 -12.34 3.10 0.75
CA ASN A 44 -13.65 2.41 0.83
C ASN A 44 -13.50 0.91 1.18
N SER A 45 -12.68 0.61 2.20
CA SER A 45 -12.40 -0.75 2.69
C SER A 45 -11.77 -1.71 1.66
N ARG A 46 -11.18 -1.14 0.60
CA ARG A 46 -10.49 -1.87 -0.46
C ARG A 46 -9.08 -1.33 -0.61
N LEU A 47 -8.14 -2.23 -0.87
CA LEU A 47 -6.77 -1.81 -1.20
C LEU A 47 -6.68 -1.33 -2.64
N TRP A 48 -5.94 -0.24 -2.81
CA TRP A 48 -5.60 0.35 -4.09
C TRP A 48 -4.10 0.63 -4.13
N GLY A 49 -3.48 0.43 -5.28
CA GLY A 49 -2.07 0.71 -5.50
C GLY A 49 -1.91 1.66 -6.67
N VAL A 50 -1.19 2.75 -6.49
CA VAL A 50 -0.89 3.74 -7.55
C VAL A 50 0.60 3.86 -7.79
N VAL A 51 1.01 4.10 -9.03
CA VAL A 51 2.42 4.39 -9.36
C VAL A 51 2.85 5.66 -8.64
N ALA A 52 3.76 5.55 -7.67
CA ALA A 52 4.20 6.64 -6.82
C ALA A 52 5.50 7.27 -7.31
N SER A 53 6.38 6.48 -7.93
CA SER A 53 7.59 6.96 -8.59
C SER A 53 8.00 6.05 -9.74
N GLU A 54 8.80 6.60 -10.64
CA GLU A 54 9.40 5.92 -11.79
C GLU A 54 10.89 6.23 -11.80
N VAL A 55 11.75 5.23 -12.04
CA VAL A 55 13.18 5.45 -12.22
C VAL A 55 13.45 6.32 -13.45
N THR A 56 12.67 6.12 -14.50
CA THR A 56 12.67 6.96 -15.70
C THR A 56 11.32 7.68 -15.79
N PRO A 57 11.23 8.94 -15.34
CA PRO A 57 9.97 9.69 -15.35
C PRO A 57 9.47 10.03 -16.75
N GLY A 58 8.16 10.26 -16.86
CA GLY A 58 7.53 10.73 -18.10
C GLY A 58 7.00 9.60 -18.97
N GLY A 59 6.84 8.40 -18.39
CA GLY A 59 6.11 7.32 -19.03
C GLY A 59 4.67 7.73 -19.37
N LEU A 60 4.17 7.21 -20.49
CA LEU A 60 2.78 7.37 -20.93
C LEU A 60 2.14 5.99 -21.07
N ASP A 61 0.84 5.92 -20.83
CA ASP A 61 0.06 4.68 -20.89
C ASP A 61 -0.26 4.25 -22.34
N ARG A 62 0.76 4.21 -23.20
CA ARG A 62 0.61 4.08 -24.66
C ARG A 62 -0.12 2.82 -25.11
N MET A 63 -0.05 1.77 -24.30
CA MET A 63 -0.68 0.47 -24.60
C MET A 63 -2.14 0.40 -24.14
N ASN A 64 -2.67 1.45 -23.50
CA ASN A 64 -4.04 1.43 -23.00
C ASN A 64 -5.04 1.09 -24.14
N PRO A 65 -5.96 0.14 -23.93
CA PRO A 65 -6.95 -0.22 -24.94
C PRO A 65 -7.86 0.96 -25.29
N ASP A 66 -8.15 1.84 -24.33
CA ASP A 66 -8.85 3.10 -24.55
C ASP A 66 -7.89 4.16 -25.16
N PRO A 67 -8.10 4.58 -26.43
CA PRO A 67 -7.25 5.58 -27.07
C PRO A 67 -7.18 6.90 -26.31
N ALA A 68 -8.24 7.29 -25.60
CA ALA A 68 -8.27 8.55 -24.84
C ALA A 68 -7.32 8.51 -23.63
N LYS A 69 -6.96 7.32 -23.15
CA LYS A 69 -6.04 7.13 -22.03
C LYS A 69 -4.58 7.00 -22.46
N ARG A 70 -4.28 6.82 -23.76
CA ARG A 70 -2.91 6.54 -24.23
C ARG A 70 -1.91 7.67 -24.04
N SER A 71 -2.40 8.90 -23.88
CA SER A 71 -1.59 10.10 -23.63
C SER A 71 -1.47 10.44 -22.15
N ARG A 72 -2.11 9.70 -21.24
CA ARG A 72 -2.02 9.96 -19.81
C ARG A 72 -0.65 9.53 -19.26
N PRO A 73 -0.09 10.25 -18.29
CA PRO A 73 1.10 9.79 -17.57
C PRO A 73 0.85 8.45 -16.89
N THR A 74 1.85 7.57 -16.85
CA THR A 74 1.82 6.34 -16.04
C THR A 74 1.96 6.64 -14.54
N LEU A 75 2.62 7.74 -14.19
CA LEU A 75 2.67 8.23 -12.81
C LEU A 75 1.25 8.51 -12.28
N GLY A 76 0.93 7.94 -11.13
CA GLY A 76 -0.35 8.14 -10.43
C GLY A 76 -1.50 7.25 -10.92
N ILE A 77 -1.34 6.45 -11.97
CA ILE A 77 -2.42 5.55 -12.39
C ILE A 77 -2.60 4.42 -11.35
N PRO A 78 -3.83 3.94 -11.15
CA PRO A 78 -4.07 2.75 -10.37
C PRO A 78 -3.54 1.51 -11.10
N VAL A 79 -2.71 0.74 -10.41
CA VAL A 79 -2.17 -0.56 -10.87
C VAL A 79 -2.72 -1.71 -10.06
N LEU A 80 -2.92 -1.57 -8.74
CA LEU A 80 -3.69 -2.55 -7.95
C LEU A 80 -5.09 -1.98 -7.74
N ILE A 81 -6.09 -2.71 -8.18
CA ILE A 81 -7.45 -2.21 -8.39
C ILE A 81 -8.42 -3.02 -7.54
N ASN A 82 -9.14 -2.32 -6.68
CA ASN A 82 -10.30 -2.84 -5.96
C ASN A 82 -10.05 -4.12 -5.14
N MET A 83 -8.88 -4.20 -4.49
CA MET A 83 -8.40 -5.39 -3.80
C MET A 83 -9.17 -5.64 -2.50
N LYS A 84 -9.97 -6.70 -2.46
CA LYS A 84 -10.77 -7.14 -1.32
C LYS A 84 -9.96 -8.03 -0.39
N LYS A 85 -10.12 -7.84 0.91
CA LYS A 85 -9.50 -8.72 1.90
C LYS A 85 -10.07 -10.14 1.80
N VAL A 86 -9.19 -11.13 1.76
CA VAL A 86 -9.54 -12.55 1.84
C VAL A 86 -9.62 -12.91 3.34
N THR A 87 -10.73 -13.48 3.77
CA THR A 87 -11.03 -13.64 5.22
C THR A 87 -10.40 -14.88 5.85
N ASP A 88 -10.14 -15.90 5.04
CA ASP A 88 -9.59 -17.20 5.42
C ASP A 88 -8.06 -17.29 5.21
N GLU A 89 -7.46 -16.31 4.54
CA GLU A 89 -6.02 -16.21 4.34
C GLU A 89 -5.45 -14.97 5.02
N ARG A 90 -4.38 -15.17 5.80
CA ARG A 90 -3.73 -14.07 6.51
C ARG A 90 -3.10 -13.09 5.53
N ASP A 91 -3.33 -11.80 5.79
CA ASP A 91 -2.71 -10.66 5.12
C ASP A 91 -2.74 -10.80 3.59
N LYS A 92 -3.89 -11.24 3.06
CA LYS A 92 -4.12 -11.46 1.63
C LYS A 92 -5.33 -10.66 1.12
N TRP A 93 -5.20 -10.16 -0.09
CA TRP A 93 -6.25 -9.46 -0.83
C TRP A 93 -6.33 -9.96 -2.28
N GLN A 94 -7.50 -9.83 -2.89
CA GLN A 94 -7.78 -10.22 -4.27
C GLN A 94 -8.56 -9.15 -5.02
N GLY A 95 -8.25 -8.95 -6.29
CA GLY A 95 -8.84 -7.92 -7.14
C GLY A 95 -8.25 -7.98 -8.54
N MET A 96 -7.95 -6.82 -9.11
CA MET A 96 -7.36 -6.73 -10.45
C MET A 96 -6.00 -6.02 -10.41
N ILE A 97 -5.11 -6.38 -11.33
CA ILE A 97 -3.87 -5.64 -11.59
C ILE A 97 -3.85 -5.13 -13.03
N TYR A 98 -3.51 -3.85 -13.24
CA TYR A 98 -3.29 -3.25 -14.55
C TYR A 98 -1.79 -3.20 -14.87
N ASN A 99 -1.41 -3.69 -16.05
CA ASN A 99 -0.05 -3.60 -16.56
C ASN A 99 0.02 -2.61 -17.73
N ALA A 100 0.56 -1.41 -17.48
CA ALA A 100 0.72 -0.40 -18.52
C ALA A 100 1.69 -0.81 -19.65
N LYS A 101 2.55 -1.83 -19.45
CA LYS A 101 3.48 -2.32 -20.48
C LYS A 101 2.77 -3.07 -21.61
N ASP A 102 1.64 -3.71 -21.32
CA ASP A 102 0.85 -4.47 -22.30
C ASP A 102 -0.59 -3.95 -22.46
N GLY A 103 -1.02 -3.02 -21.60
CA GLY A 103 -2.35 -2.42 -21.62
C GLY A 103 -3.45 -3.31 -21.06
N ARG A 104 -3.10 -4.41 -20.38
CA ARG A 104 -4.07 -5.42 -19.94
C ARG A 104 -4.28 -5.40 -18.44
N SER A 105 -5.46 -5.87 -18.04
CA SER A 105 -5.79 -6.12 -16.65
C SER A 105 -5.93 -7.62 -16.41
N TYR A 106 -5.46 -8.08 -15.25
CA TYR A 106 -5.47 -9.48 -14.85
C TYR A 106 -6.13 -9.64 -13.48
N GLU A 107 -6.74 -10.80 -13.22
CA GLU A 107 -7.08 -11.17 -11.85
C GLU A 107 -5.79 -11.24 -11.05
N ALA A 108 -5.82 -10.71 -9.83
CA ALA A 108 -4.61 -10.63 -9.03
C ALA A 108 -4.85 -10.85 -7.55
N SER A 109 -3.78 -11.29 -6.89
CA SER A 109 -3.71 -11.35 -5.44
C SER A 109 -2.48 -10.61 -4.91
N VAL A 110 -2.62 -10.09 -3.70
CA VAL A 110 -1.56 -9.42 -2.94
C VAL A 110 -1.48 -10.11 -1.59
N GLN A 111 -0.30 -10.58 -1.21
CA GLN A 111 -0.08 -11.18 0.10
C GLN A 111 1.20 -10.68 0.76
N VAL A 112 1.08 -10.19 2.00
CA VAL A 112 2.26 -9.80 2.79
C VAL A 112 2.91 -11.08 3.35
N LYS A 113 4.14 -11.36 2.94
CA LYS A 113 4.92 -12.51 3.46
C LYS A 113 5.79 -12.13 4.65
N SER A 114 6.31 -10.90 4.65
CA SER A 114 7.08 -10.34 5.76
C SER A 114 6.94 -8.81 5.75
N PRO A 115 7.41 -8.10 6.79
CA PRO A 115 7.38 -6.64 6.79
C PRO A 115 7.99 -6.01 5.53
N ASN A 116 8.95 -6.67 4.87
CA ASN A 116 9.64 -6.13 3.70
C ASN A 116 9.38 -6.91 2.40
N ALA A 117 8.46 -7.87 2.39
CA ALA A 117 8.16 -8.69 1.21
C ALA A 117 6.65 -8.79 0.97
N LEU A 118 6.23 -8.29 -0.19
CA LEU A 118 4.85 -8.36 -0.69
C LEU A 118 4.85 -9.22 -1.96
N ILE A 119 4.12 -10.32 -1.95
CA ILE A 119 3.90 -11.12 -3.15
C ILE A 119 2.70 -10.53 -3.90
N VAL A 120 2.91 -10.24 -5.18
CA VAL A 120 1.88 -9.76 -6.10
C VAL A 120 1.80 -10.76 -7.25
N GLU A 121 0.65 -11.41 -7.40
CA GLU A 121 0.43 -12.42 -8.43
C GLU A 121 -0.67 -11.96 -9.37
N GLY A 122 -0.44 -12.06 -10.67
CA GLY A 122 -1.44 -11.86 -11.71
C GLY A 122 -1.70 -13.17 -12.45
N CYS A 123 -2.97 -13.51 -12.68
CA CYS A 123 -3.39 -14.75 -13.34
C CYS A 123 -4.17 -14.47 -14.62
N VAL A 124 -3.88 -15.24 -15.66
CA VAL A 124 -4.70 -15.33 -16.87
C VAL A 124 -5.64 -16.53 -16.73
N LEU A 125 -6.95 -16.27 -16.83
CA LEU A 125 -8.01 -17.29 -16.72
C LEU A 125 -7.94 -18.13 -15.44
N SER A 126 -7.45 -17.54 -14.33
CA SER A 126 -7.29 -18.19 -13.02
C SER A 126 -6.39 -19.44 -12.98
N ILE A 127 -5.70 -19.79 -14.08
CA ILE A 127 -4.87 -21.01 -14.21
C ILE A 127 -3.40 -20.74 -14.53
N LEU A 128 -3.09 -19.65 -15.25
CA LEU A 128 -1.72 -19.28 -15.61
C LEU A 128 -1.32 -18.04 -14.83
N CYS A 129 -0.70 -18.25 -13.67
CA CYS A 129 -0.29 -17.19 -12.77
C CYS A 129 1.20 -16.90 -12.88
N GLY A 130 1.55 -15.61 -12.93
CA GLY A 130 2.91 -15.11 -12.75
C GLY A 130 2.95 -14.21 -11.52
N GLY A 131 4.02 -14.31 -10.74
CA GLY A 131 4.19 -13.55 -9.50
C GLY A 131 5.43 -12.67 -9.51
N GLN A 132 5.38 -11.60 -8.74
CA GLN A 132 6.51 -10.76 -8.38
C GLN A 132 6.63 -10.65 -6.87
N THR A 133 7.86 -10.56 -6.37
CA THR A 133 8.09 -10.14 -4.98
C THR A 133 8.49 -8.68 -4.94
N TRP A 134 7.58 -7.83 -4.46
CA TRP A 134 7.85 -6.42 -4.23
C TRP A 134 8.51 -6.21 -2.87
N THR A 135 9.36 -5.20 -2.79
CA THR A 135 10.14 -4.90 -1.58
C THR A 135 9.69 -3.58 -0.97
N ARG A 136 9.63 -3.50 0.36
CA ARG A 136 9.19 -2.27 1.03
C ARG A 136 10.21 -1.15 0.80
N VAL A 137 9.72 0.04 0.44
CA VAL A 137 10.54 1.25 0.45
C VAL A 137 10.70 1.70 1.90
N ALA A 138 11.95 1.82 2.36
CA ALA A 138 12.20 2.31 3.72
C ALA A 138 11.68 3.74 3.87
N ASP A 139 10.72 3.95 4.76
CA ASP A 139 10.27 5.29 5.11
C ASP A 139 11.44 6.04 5.76
N LYS A 140 11.82 7.20 5.22
CA LYS A 140 12.87 8.04 5.84
C LYS A 140 12.48 8.59 7.22
N ASN A 141 11.20 8.48 7.60
CA ASN A 141 10.67 8.80 8.92
C ASN A 141 10.30 7.58 9.77
N GLY A 142 10.49 6.37 9.24
CA GLY A 142 10.22 5.10 9.92
C GLY A 142 11.51 4.32 10.10
N SER A 143 12.45 4.88 10.86
CA SER A 143 13.65 4.16 11.26
C SER A 143 13.23 2.93 12.07
N SER A 144 13.29 1.77 11.41
CA SER A 144 13.20 0.46 12.05
C SER A 144 14.15 0.43 13.24
N ALA A 145 13.59 0.14 14.41
CA ALA A 145 14.33 -0.19 15.61
C ALA A 145 15.28 -1.37 15.32
N ALA A 146 16.58 -1.10 15.36
CA ALA A 146 17.69 -1.99 15.76
C ALA A 146 19.02 -1.60 15.07
N VAL A 147 19.70 -0.57 15.57
CA VAL A 147 21.17 -0.52 15.60
C VAL A 147 21.60 0.24 16.86
N THR A 148 21.97 -0.50 17.90
CA THR A 148 22.85 0.01 18.97
C THR A 148 24.24 0.18 18.37
N GLY A 149 24.71 1.41 18.21
CA GLY A 149 26.08 1.67 17.77
C GLY A 149 26.34 3.11 17.36
N SER A 150 26.81 3.91 18.32
CA SER A 150 27.69 5.09 18.21
C SER A 150 27.45 6.16 17.13
N SER A 151 27.20 7.38 17.61
CA SER A 151 27.24 8.66 16.88
C SER A 151 28.58 8.89 16.15
N PRO A 152 28.60 9.64 15.02
CA PRO A 152 28.95 11.06 15.18
C PRO A 152 28.24 12.06 14.24
N SER A 153 28.12 13.27 14.77
CA SER A 153 28.14 14.60 14.13
C SER A 153 27.02 15.04 13.17
N ALA A 154 26.40 16.15 13.59
CA ALA A 154 25.38 16.90 12.91
C ALA A 154 25.80 17.40 11.52
N MET A 155 25.05 17.01 10.49
CA MET A 155 24.98 17.72 9.21
C MET A 155 23.61 18.39 9.12
N LYS A 156 23.61 19.73 9.01
CA LYS A 156 22.41 20.56 8.91
C LYS A 156 21.58 20.18 7.67
N PRO A 157 20.24 20.11 7.73
CA PRO A 157 19.41 19.78 6.57
C PRO A 157 19.57 20.84 5.45
N GLN A 158 19.86 20.39 4.24
CA GLN A 158 19.80 21.23 3.04
C GLN A 158 18.34 21.35 2.54
N PRO A 159 17.92 22.52 2.05
CA PRO A 159 16.59 22.70 1.48
C PRO A 159 16.47 21.95 0.14
N PRO A 160 15.29 21.40 -0.20
CA PRO A 160 15.07 20.67 -1.44
C PRO A 160 15.18 21.59 -2.67
N LYS A 161 15.74 21.06 -3.75
CA LYS A 161 15.94 21.74 -5.05
C LYS A 161 14.57 22.00 -5.72
N PRO A 162 14.34 23.17 -6.35
CA PRO A 162 13.06 23.45 -7.00
C PRO A 162 12.87 22.55 -8.22
N GLY A 163 11.77 21.76 -8.25
CA GLY A 163 11.36 21.01 -9.45
C GLY A 163 10.79 19.61 -9.21
N GLN A 164 10.93 19.02 -8.01
CA GLN A 164 10.22 17.77 -7.67
C GLN A 164 8.88 18.11 -7.03
N LYS A 165 7.79 17.94 -7.77
CA LYS A 165 6.45 17.89 -7.18
C LYS A 165 6.45 16.70 -6.21
N PRO A 166 6.15 16.90 -4.91
CA PRO A 166 6.02 15.80 -3.97
C PRO A 166 5.03 14.76 -4.50
N ALA A 167 5.28 13.47 -4.24
CA ALA A 167 4.28 12.44 -4.39
C ALA A 167 2.98 12.91 -3.71
N ALA A 168 1.84 12.76 -4.39
CA ALA A 168 0.57 13.25 -3.86
C ALA A 168 0.34 12.65 -2.46
N PRO A 169 -0.11 13.45 -1.47
CA PRO A 169 -0.41 12.92 -0.15
C PRO A 169 -1.45 11.79 -0.26
N VAL A 170 -1.37 10.81 0.66
CA VAL A 170 -2.23 9.60 0.69
C VAL A 170 -3.72 9.94 0.58
N THR A 171 -4.13 11.12 1.04
CA THR A 171 -5.49 11.66 0.96
C THR A 171 -5.97 11.94 -0.47
N ASP A 172 -5.07 12.27 -1.39
CA ASP A 172 -5.41 12.60 -2.77
C ASP A 172 -5.63 11.34 -3.61
N VAL A 173 -5.02 10.22 -3.22
CA VAL A 173 -5.14 8.95 -3.96
C VAL A 173 -6.60 8.46 -3.98
N CYS A 174 -7.28 8.47 -2.84
CA CYS A 174 -8.69 8.05 -2.77
C CYS A 174 -9.66 8.97 -3.53
N LEU A 175 -9.22 10.17 -3.91
CA LEU A 175 -10.01 11.14 -4.68
C LEU A 175 -9.79 11.02 -6.19
N LEU A 176 -8.85 10.18 -6.64
CA LEU A 176 -8.66 9.93 -8.06
C LEU A 176 -9.97 9.43 -8.68
N PRO A 177 -10.44 9.97 -9.81
CA PRO A 177 -11.75 9.61 -10.37
C PRO A 177 -11.94 8.12 -10.61
N GLU A 178 -10.87 7.42 -11.01
CA GLU A 178 -10.89 5.96 -11.24
C GLU A 178 -11.04 5.15 -9.94
N ILE A 179 -10.67 5.72 -8.79
CA ILE A 179 -10.77 5.10 -7.46
C ILE A 179 -12.08 5.48 -6.78
N ALA A 180 -12.40 6.78 -6.76
CA ALA A 180 -13.60 7.32 -6.11
C ALA A 180 -14.91 6.86 -6.78
N GLY A 181 -14.88 6.65 -8.10
CA GLY A 181 -16.04 6.19 -8.88
C GLY A 181 -16.16 4.67 -9.03
N ALA A 182 -15.25 3.89 -8.43
CA ALA A 182 -15.25 2.43 -8.60
C ALA A 182 -16.40 1.77 -7.81
N PRO A 183 -17.00 0.68 -8.33
CA PRO A 183 -18.01 -0.06 -7.59
C PRO A 183 -17.39 -0.80 -6.39
N HIS A 184 -17.97 -0.59 -5.21
CA HIS A 184 -17.51 -1.11 -3.92
C HIS A 184 -18.43 -2.15 -3.31
#